data_AF-A0A2V7RPQ1-F1
#
_entry.id   AF-A0A2V7RPQ1-F1
#
_cell.length_a   1.000
_cell.length_b   1.000
_cell.length_c   1.000
_cell.angle_alpha   90.00
_cell.angle_beta   90.00
_cell.angle_gamma   90.00
#
_symmetry.space_group_name_H-M   'P 1'
#
loop_
_entity.id
_entity.type
_entity.pdbx_description
1 polymer ?
#
loop_
_entity_poly.entity_id
_entity_poly.type
_entity_poly.pdbx_seq_one_letter_code
_entity_poly.pdbx_strand_id
1 'polypeptide(L)'
;MESTLMRIQATTRLGVVGVLLLAAVAACNNDLTVQPKSTITSANIFNDTASYRAFLAKLYAGLVVTGQSGPDGNPDIGGIDEGFSQYVRGYWQLQELPTDEAIIGWGD
;
A
#
# COMPACT_ATOMS: atom_id res chain seq x y z
N MET A 1 -4.34 57.25 21.25
CA MET A 1 -5.24 56.59 20.27
C MET A 1 -4.51 55.52 19.44
N GLU A 2 -3.23 55.71 19.09
CA GLU A 2 -2.38 54.69 18.42
C GLU A 2 -2.10 53.43 19.26
N SER A 3 -1.86 53.56 20.57
CA SER A 3 -1.50 52.41 21.43
C SER A 3 -2.63 51.40 21.58
N THR A 4 -3.88 51.86 21.57
CA THR A 4 -5.08 51.01 21.62
C THR A 4 -5.31 50.32 20.28
N LEU A 5 -5.08 51.01 19.16
CA LEU A 5 -5.23 50.47 17.81
C LEU A 5 -4.19 49.35 17.55
N MET A 6 -2.95 49.55 17.98
CA MET A 6 -1.86 48.56 17.86
C MET A 6 -2.11 47.30 18.69
N ARG A 7 -2.68 47.45 19.90
CA ARG A 7 -3.09 46.32 20.73
C ARG A 7 -4.22 45.52 20.09
N ILE A 8 -5.24 46.19 19.54
CA ILE A 8 -6.35 45.54 18.84
C ILE A 8 -5.85 44.74 17.61
N GLN A 9 -4.96 45.32 16.80
CA GLN A 9 -4.38 44.60 15.65
C GLN A 9 -3.54 43.39 16.06
N ALA A 10 -2.82 43.45 17.19
CA ALA A 10 -2.05 42.33 17.71
C ALA A 10 -2.95 41.19 18.22
N THR A 11 -4.03 41.50 18.95
CA THR A 11 -5.00 40.48 19.42
C THR A 11 -5.74 39.82 18.25
N THR A 12 -6.10 40.59 17.22
CA THR A 12 -6.74 40.04 16.01
C THR A 12 -5.80 39.10 15.25
N ARG A 13 -4.51 39.44 15.13
CA ARG A 13 -3.50 38.57 14.49
C ARG A 13 -3.29 37.27 15.28
N LEU A 14 -3.22 37.35 16.62
CA LEU A 14 -3.09 36.18 17.48
C LEU A 14 -4.33 35.27 17.38
N GLY A 15 -5.53 35.87 17.29
CA GLY A 15 -6.77 35.14 17.07
C GLY A 15 -6.81 34.41 15.72
N VAL A 16 -6.39 35.07 14.64
CA VAL A 16 -6.33 34.46 13.29
C VAL A 16 -5.34 33.28 13.25
N VAL A 17 -4.16 33.42 13.88
CA VAL A 17 -3.19 32.31 13.97
C VAL A 17 -3.76 31.14 14.77
N GLY A 18 -4.47 31.41 15.87
CA GLY A 18 -5.13 30.37 16.67
C GLY A 18 -6.21 29.61 15.87
N VAL A 19 -7.02 30.31 15.09
CA VAL A 19 -8.05 29.69 14.23
C VAL A 19 -7.42 28.84 13.12
N LEU A 20 -6.33 29.30 12.51
CA LEU A 20 -5.63 28.53 11.47
C LEU A 20 -4.98 27.26 12.02
N LEU A 21 -4.40 27.31 13.23
CA LEU A 21 -3.85 26.13 13.91
C LEU A 21 -4.94 25.09 14.25
N LEU A 22 -6.10 25.54 14.72
CA LEU A 22 -7.25 24.67 15.01
C LEU A 22 -7.84 24.04 13.74
N ALA A 23 -7.87 24.78 12.62
CA ALA A 23 -8.31 24.26 11.34
C ALA A 23 -7.33 23.21 10.76
N ALA A 24 -6.01 23.41 10.95
CA ALA A 24 -5.00 22.48 10.49
C ALA A 24 -5.05 21.12 11.20
N VAL A 25 -5.31 21.09 12.52
CA VAL A 25 -5.49 19.82 13.27
C VAL A 25 -6.81 19.12 12.97
N ALA A 26 -7.85 19.86 12.56
CA ALA A 26 -9.13 19.28 12.16
C ALA A 26 -9.10 18.65 10.75
N ALA A 27 -8.20 19.10 9.87
CA ALA A 27 -8.13 18.65 8.48
C ALA A 27 -7.59 17.21 8.32
N CYS A 28 -6.81 16.68 9.26
CA CYS A 28 -6.19 15.35 9.17
C CYS A 28 -7.16 14.18 9.43
N ASN A 29 -8.41 14.43 9.86
CA ASN A 29 -9.36 13.36 10.26
C ASN A 29 -10.45 13.06 9.22
N ASN A 30 -10.46 13.75 8.07
CA ASN A 30 -11.57 13.63 7.11
C ASN A 30 -11.48 12.40 6.20
N ASP A 31 -10.39 11.64 6.23
CA ASP A 31 -10.22 10.42 5.44
C ASP A 31 -9.52 9.31 6.26
N LEU A 32 -10.09 9.00 7.42
CA LEU A 32 -9.69 7.85 8.24
C LEU A 32 -10.34 6.54 7.76
N THR A 33 -11.24 6.61 6.78
CA THR A 33 -12.00 5.46 6.28
C THR A 33 -11.58 5.16 4.84
N VAL A 34 -10.48 4.42 4.70
CA VAL A 34 -10.10 3.82 3.42
C VAL A 34 -11.22 2.90 2.98
N GLN A 35 -11.89 3.24 1.87
CA GLN A 35 -12.89 2.38 1.28
C GLN A 35 -12.25 1.02 0.94
N PRO A 36 -12.90 -0.11 1.30
CA PRO A 36 -12.31 -1.40 1.06
C PRO A 36 -12.12 -1.60 -0.44
N LYS A 37 -10.88 -1.91 -0.85
CA LYS A 37 -10.53 -2.17 -2.25
C LYS A 37 -11.24 -3.39 -2.85
N SER A 38 -11.89 -4.21 -2.02
CA SER A 38 -12.63 -5.41 -2.38
C SER A 38 -13.85 -5.58 -1.48
N THR A 39 -14.93 -6.15 -2.02
CA THR A 39 -16.10 -6.59 -1.24
C THR A 39 -15.82 -7.85 -0.40
N ILE A 40 -14.69 -8.51 -0.62
CA ILE A 40 -14.23 -9.67 0.15
C ILE A 40 -13.39 -9.19 1.34
N THR A 41 -13.79 -9.61 2.54
CA THR A 41 -13.19 -9.26 3.83
C THR A 41 -12.97 -10.52 4.66
N SER A 42 -12.15 -10.44 5.71
CA SER A 42 -11.97 -11.55 6.66
C SER A 42 -13.29 -12.00 7.31
N ALA A 43 -14.29 -11.11 7.38
CA ALA A 43 -15.59 -11.39 7.96
C ALA A 43 -16.53 -12.19 7.04
N ASN A 44 -16.32 -12.17 5.71
CA ASN A 44 -17.24 -12.81 4.75
C ASN A 44 -16.58 -13.80 3.78
N ILE A 45 -15.24 -13.84 3.70
CA ILE A 45 -14.50 -14.69 2.76
C ILE A 45 -14.81 -16.18 2.91
N PHE A 46 -15.15 -16.63 4.12
CA PHE A 46 -15.44 -18.04 4.43
C PHE A 46 -16.92 -18.37 4.58
N ASN A 47 -17.83 -17.46 4.20
CA ASN A 47 -19.27 -17.75 4.18
C ASN A 47 -19.64 -18.78 3.09
N ASP A 48 -18.83 -18.89 2.05
CA ASP A 48 -18.92 -19.95 1.04
C ASP A 48 -17.88 -21.04 1.34
N THR A 49 -18.36 -22.28 1.45
CA THR A 49 -17.51 -23.46 1.63
C THR A 49 -16.50 -23.66 0.48
N ALA A 50 -16.81 -23.21 -0.74
CA ALA A 50 -15.88 -23.29 -1.86
C ALA A 50 -14.64 -22.39 -1.68
N SER A 51 -14.77 -21.29 -0.93
CA SER A 51 -13.69 -20.34 -0.67
C SER A 51 -12.50 -20.98 0.05
N TYR A 52 -12.72 -21.99 0.91
CA TYR A 52 -11.61 -22.67 1.60
C TYR A 52 -10.66 -23.35 0.61
N ARG A 53 -11.23 -24.05 -0.38
CA ARG A 53 -10.43 -24.71 -1.41
C ARG A 53 -9.71 -23.69 -2.29
N ALA A 54 -10.41 -22.63 -2.70
CA ALA A 54 -9.80 -21.56 -3.50
C ALA A 54 -8.68 -20.83 -2.75
N PHE A 55 -8.87 -20.57 -1.46
CA PHE A 55 -7.86 -19.96 -0.60
C PHE A 55 -6.60 -20.82 -0.48
N LEU A 56 -6.76 -22.12 -0.17
CA LEU A 56 -5.65 -23.06 -0.13
C LEU A 56 -4.94 -23.15 -1.49
N ALA A 57 -5.70 -23.22 -2.58
CA ALA A 57 -5.14 -23.23 -3.93
C ALA A 57 -4.30 -21.97 -4.20
N LYS A 58 -4.76 -20.79 -3.77
CA LYS A 58 -4.01 -19.53 -3.94
C LYS A 58 -2.73 -19.50 -3.11
N LEU A 59 -2.72 -20.04 -1.89
CA LEU A 59 -1.51 -20.12 -1.06
C LEU A 59 -0.41 -20.94 -1.75
N TYR A 60 -0.75 -22.11 -2.28
CA TYR A 60 0.23 -22.94 -2.99
C TYR A 60 0.58 -22.38 -4.37
N ALA A 61 -0.39 -21.81 -5.08
CA ALA A 61 -0.14 -21.17 -6.38
C ALA A 61 0.81 -19.97 -6.24
N GLY A 62 0.69 -19.16 -5.19
CA GLY A 62 1.57 -18.01 -4.95
C GLY A 62 3.05 -18.35 -4.80
N LEU A 63 3.40 -19.63 -4.59
CA LEU A 63 4.79 -20.07 -4.61
C LEU A 63 5.37 -20.12 -6.02
N VAL A 64 4.56 -20.27 -7.06
CA VAL A 64 5.03 -20.60 -8.43
C VAL A 64 4.45 -19.66 -9.50
N VAL A 65 3.27 -19.09 -9.25
CA VAL A 65 2.52 -18.26 -10.19
C VAL A 65 2.45 -16.82 -9.69
N THR A 66 2.42 -15.87 -10.61
CA THR A 66 2.51 -14.41 -10.38
C THR A 66 1.16 -13.71 -10.36
N GLY A 67 0.11 -14.42 -10.77
CA GLY A 67 -1.23 -13.89 -10.99
C GLY A 67 -2.24 -14.99 -11.23
N GLN A 68 -3.50 -14.60 -11.42
CA GLN A 68 -4.60 -15.54 -11.72
C GLN A 68 -4.80 -15.76 -13.22
N SER A 69 -4.16 -14.94 -14.06
CA SER A 69 -4.10 -15.09 -15.52
C SER A 69 -2.70 -15.60 -15.87
N GLY A 70 -2.60 -16.54 -16.80
CA GLY A 70 -1.31 -17.06 -17.28
C GLY A 70 -1.24 -17.02 -18.80
N PRO A 71 -0.06 -16.79 -19.40
CA PRO A 71 1.25 -16.58 -18.76
C PRO A 71 1.45 -15.17 -18.15
N ASP A 72 0.59 -14.21 -18.49
CA ASP A 72 0.61 -12.83 -18.00
C ASP A 72 -0.80 -12.20 -18.02
N GLY A 73 -0.89 -10.94 -17.57
CA GLY A 73 -2.01 -10.03 -17.82
C GLY A 73 -2.88 -9.72 -16.61
N ASN A 74 -2.65 -10.38 -15.48
CA ASN A 74 -3.34 -10.07 -14.22
C ASN A 74 -2.44 -10.38 -13.00
N PRO A 75 -1.37 -9.59 -12.80
CA PRO A 75 -0.41 -9.82 -11.74
C PRO A 75 -1.01 -9.50 -10.36
N ASP A 76 -0.63 -10.29 -9.35
CA ASP A 76 -0.99 -10.01 -7.96
C ASP A 76 -0.28 -8.74 -7.44
N ILE A 77 0.92 -8.43 -7.97
CA ILE A 77 1.74 -7.26 -7.62
C ILE A 77 1.93 -6.38 -8.85
N GLY A 78 1.35 -5.18 -8.82
CA GLY A 78 1.50 -4.19 -9.90
C GLY A 78 2.79 -3.37 -9.79
N GLY A 79 3.19 -2.74 -10.90
CA GLY A 79 4.33 -1.81 -10.96
C GLY A 79 5.70 -2.46 -11.16
N ILE A 80 5.73 -3.77 -11.33
CA ILE A 80 6.92 -4.56 -11.69
C ILE A 80 6.55 -5.47 -12.87
N ASP A 81 7.56 -5.96 -13.60
CA ASP A 81 7.33 -7.01 -14.59
C ASP A 81 6.78 -8.26 -13.89
N GLU A 82 5.70 -8.81 -14.43
CA GLU A 82 4.94 -9.87 -13.79
C GLU A 82 5.83 -11.08 -13.48
N GLY A 83 6.71 -11.46 -14.42
CA GLY A 83 7.64 -12.58 -14.26
C GLY A 83 8.75 -12.35 -13.21
N PHE A 84 8.96 -11.12 -12.73
CA PHE A 84 9.88 -10.81 -11.63
C PHE A 84 9.25 -10.94 -10.25
N SER A 85 7.91 -10.99 -10.16
CA SER A 85 7.20 -11.09 -8.88
C SER A 85 7.13 -12.51 -8.29
N GLN A 86 7.67 -13.50 -9.02
CA GLN A 86 7.55 -14.92 -8.70
C GLN A 86 8.37 -15.31 -7.46
N TYR A 87 7.72 -15.90 -6.45
CA TYR A 87 8.35 -16.20 -5.16
C TYR A 87 9.63 -17.06 -5.24
N VAL A 88 9.58 -18.21 -5.92
CA VAL A 88 10.73 -19.13 -6.04
C VAL A 88 11.90 -18.47 -6.77
N ARG A 89 11.65 -17.69 -7.82
CA ARG A 89 12.68 -16.91 -8.51
C ARG A 89 13.35 -15.95 -7.55
N GLY A 90 12.58 -15.16 -6.81
CA GLY A 90 13.12 -14.24 -5.80
C GLY A 90 13.92 -14.96 -4.72
N TYR A 91 13.42 -16.10 -4.23
CA TYR A 91 14.12 -16.92 -3.25
C TYR A 91 15.44 -17.46 -3.80
N TRP A 92 15.43 -18.09 -4.98
CA TRP A 92 16.63 -18.60 -5.65
C TRP A 92 17.65 -17.47 -5.87
N GLN A 93 17.21 -16.32 -6.36
CA GLN A 93 18.07 -15.17 -6.58
C GLN A 93 18.80 -14.72 -5.30
N LEU A 94 18.08 -14.67 -4.17
CA LEU A 94 18.66 -14.31 -2.88
C LEU A 94 19.64 -15.36 -2.34
N GLN A 95 19.43 -16.63 -2.68
CA GLN A 95 20.29 -17.72 -2.24
C GLN A 95 21.55 -17.89 -3.10
N GLU A 96 21.50 -17.56 -4.39
CA GLU A 96 22.49 -18.02 -5.37
C GLU A 96 23.30 -16.88 -5.98
N LEU A 97 22.66 -15.75 -6.32
CA LEU A 97 23.36 -14.62 -6.93
C LEU A 97 24.43 -13.94 -6.05
N PRO A 98 24.36 -13.94 -4.71
CA PRO A 98 25.46 -13.43 -3.88
C PRO A 98 26.57 -14.47 -3.65
N THR A 99 26.42 -15.69 -4.18
CA THR A 99 27.41 -16.78 -4.05
C THR A 99 28.28 -16.89 -5.31
N ASP A 100 29.16 -17.88 -5.33
CA ASP A 100 30.00 -18.23 -6.49
C ASP A 100 29.33 -19.24 -7.45
N GLU A 101 28.11 -19.71 -7.15
CA GLU A 101 27.44 -20.77 -7.90
C GLU A 101 26.83 -20.28 -9.22
N ALA A 102 26.39 -19.01 -9.29
CA ALA A 102 25.70 -18.47 -10.46
C ALA A 102 25.99 -16.98 -10.71
N ILE A 103 25.89 -16.56 -11.97
CA ILE A 103 25.96 -15.16 -12.39
C ILE A 103 24.87 -14.84 -13.41
N ILE A 104 24.29 -13.64 -13.34
CA ILE A 104 23.38 -13.14 -14.38
C ILE A 104 24.21 -12.72 -15.60
N GLY A 105 24.04 -13.41 -16.72
CA GLY A 105 24.73 -13.10 -17.98
C GLY A 105 24.12 -11.98 -18.81
N TRP A 106 22.94 -11.49 -18.41
CA TRP A 106 22.28 -10.33 -19.01
C TRP A 106 22.82 -9.05 -18.36
N GLY A 107 23.20 -8.06 -19.16
CA GLY A 107 23.79 -6.80 -18.70
C GLY A 107 23.00 -5.57 -19.15
N ASP A 108 21.72 -5.77 -19.46
CA ASP A 108 20.75 -4.72 -19.74
C ASP A 108 20.44 -3.84 -18.52
#